data_AF-A0A954NUH4-F1
#
_entry.id   AF-A0A954NUH4-F1
#
_cell.length_a   1.000
_cell.length_b   1.000
_cell.length_c   1.000
_cell.angle_alpha   90.00
_cell.angle_beta   90.00
_cell.angle_gamma   90.00
#
_symmetry.space_group_name_H-M   'P 1'
#
loop_
_entity.id
_entity.type
_entity.pdbx_description
1 polymer ?
#
loop_
_entity_poly.entity_id
_entity_poly.type
_entity_poly.pdbx_seq_one_letter_code
_entity_poly.pdbx_strand_id
1 'polypeptide(L)'
;MFYGGPAEAVMHGIYRQNMGYTHIVIGRKHADAPFSDGSAIWGDFDAQEIFNNLNGDLKIQPVNVGFAAYYDSMGRVDLMENHPDEKPVFISGKDVRATLQKGELVDPRIMRESTSQILAAAMGQS
;
A
#
# COMPACT_ATOMS: atom_id res chain seq x y z
N MET A 1 -0.46 13.23 -7.76
CA MET A 1 -1.33 12.05 -7.76
C MET A 1 -2.68 12.45 -8.30
N PHE A 2 -3.18 11.70 -9.28
CA PHE A 2 -4.53 11.87 -9.83
C PHE A 2 -5.58 11.06 -9.07
N TYR A 3 -5.14 10.06 -8.30
CA TYR A 3 -5.98 9.04 -7.67
C TYR A 3 -6.82 8.28 -8.71
N GLY A 4 -6.19 7.96 -9.85
CA GLY A 4 -6.82 7.40 -11.04
C GLY A 4 -6.81 5.87 -11.13
N GLY A 5 -6.51 5.18 -10.02
CA GLY A 5 -6.59 3.72 -9.92
C GLY A 5 -5.80 2.99 -11.03
N PRO A 6 -6.42 2.04 -11.75
CA PRO A 6 -5.74 1.25 -12.78
C PRO A 6 -5.05 2.07 -13.89
N ALA A 7 -5.67 3.15 -14.37
CA ALA A 7 -5.07 3.98 -15.41
C ALA A 7 -3.81 4.71 -14.89
N GLU A 8 -3.84 5.18 -13.65
CA GLU A 8 -2.65 5.78 -13.01
C GLU A 8 -1.58 4.72 -12.68
N ALA A 9 -1.96 3.47 -12.40
CA ALA A 9 -1.01 2.36 -12.26
C ALA A 9 -0.23 2.10 -13.57
N VAL A 10 -0.88 2.18 -14.73
CA VAL A 10 -0.21 2.10 -16.04
C VAL A 10 0.71 3.30 -16.26
N MET A 11 0.24 4.51 -15.95
CA MET A 11 1.07 5.73 -16.01
C MET A 11 2.33 5.61 -15.14
N HIS A 12 2.16 5.09 -13.91
CA HIS A 12 3.25 4.75 -13.01
C HIS A 12 4.24 3.75 -13.62
N GLY A 13 3.76 2.74 -14.34
CA GLY A 13 4.58 1.77 -15.06
C GLY A 13 5.40 2.42 -16.19
N ILE A 14 4.77 3.27 -17.01
CA ILE A 14 5.44 4.00 -18.10
C ILE A 14 6.60 4.84 -17.56
N TYR A 15 6.37 5.61 -16.50
CA TYR A 15 7.42 6.45 -15.90
C TYR A 15 8.58 5.62 -15.36
N ARG A 16 8.29 4.50 -14.68
CA ARG A 16 9.32 3.61 -14.16
C ARG A 16 10.11 2.97 -15.31
N GLN A 17 9.46 2.52 -16.38
CA GLN A 17 10.16 1.99 -17.54
C GLN A 17 11.12 3.02 -18.15
N ASN A 18 10.67 4.27 -18.30
CA ASN A 18 11.50 5.35 -18.85
C ASN A 18 12.70 5.70 -17.95
N MET A 19 12.65 5.32 -16.67
CA MET A 19 13.77 5.43 -15.72
C MET A 19 14.66 4.18 -15.68
N GLY A 20 14.43 3.20 -16.54
CA GLY A 20 15.23 1.97 -16.65
C GLY A 20 14.77 0.83 -15.74
N TYR A 21 13.63 0.95 -15.05
CA TYR A 21 13.09 -0.16 -14.27
C TYR A 21 12.42 -1.20 -15.17
N THR A 22 12.70 -2.47 -14.90
CA THR A 22 12.09 -3.61 -15.60
C THR A 22 10.84 -4.13 -14.91
N HIS A 23 10.67 -3.82 -13.63
CA HIS A 23 9.56 -4.30 -12.80
C HIS A 23 8.95 -3.16 -12.00
N ILE A 24 7.66 -3.29 -11.68
CA ILE A 24 6.94 -2.40 -10.77
C ILE A 24 6.09 -3.21 -9.80
N VAL A 25 6.24 -2.96 -8.50
CA VAL A 25 5.38 -3.58 -7.49
C VAL A 25 4.00 -2.91 -7.53
N ILE A 26 2.94 -3.71 -7.68
CA ILE A 26 1.55 -3.27 -7.65
C ILE A 26 0.84 -3.98 -6.50
N GLY A 27 0.53 -3.22 -5.46
CA GLY A 27 -0.23 -3.72 -4.31
C GLY A 27 -1.73 -3.60 -4.50
N ARG A 28 -2.48 -3.99 -3.47
CA ARG A 28 -3.90 -3.68 -3.35
C ARG A 28 -4.17 -2.18 -3.48
N LYS A 29 -5.24 -1.81 -4.18
CA LYS A 29 -5.73 -0.42 -4.25
C LYS A 29 -4.68 0.58 -4.76
N HIS A 30 -3.76 0.13 -5.62
CA HIS A 30 -2.66 0.96 -6.11
C HIS A 30 -3.18 2.19 -6.86
N ALA A 31 -2.76 3.38 -6.41
CA ALA A 31 -3.21 4.68 -6.92
C ALA A 31 -4.73 4.96 -6.80
N ASP A 32 -5.45 4.25 -5.93
CA ASP A 32 -6.88 4.47 -5.65
C ASP A 32 -7.07 5.52 -4.52
N ALA A 33 -8.19 6.24 -4.56
CA ALA A 33 -8.79 6.91 -3.42
C ALA A 33 -10.31 6.66 -3.43
N PRO A 34 -10.91 6.28 -2.28
CA PRO A 34 -12.35 6.04 -2.23
C PRO A 34 -13.15 7.34 -2.43
N PHE A 35 -14.44 7.20 -2.75
CA PHE A 35 -15.37 8.32 -2.71
C PHE A 35 -15.48 8.92 -1.30
N SER A 36 -16.08 10.10 -1.18
CA SER A 36 -16.22 10.79 0.11
C SER A 36 -17.03 10.01 1.14
N ASP A 37 -17.90 9.11 0.70
CA ASP A 37 -18.68 8.20 1.55
C ASP A 37 -17.91 6.90 1.92
N GLY A 38 -16.67 6.77 1.47
CA GLY A 38 -15.81 5.61 1.68
C GLY A 38 -16.05 4.45 0.71
N SER A 39 -16.99 4.58 -0.23
CA SER A 39 -17.23 3.56 -1.24
C SER A 39 -16.06 3.47 -2.22
N ALA A 40 -15.76 2.25 -2.66
CA ALA A 40 -14.65 1.99 -3.56
C ALA A 40 -15.00 2.41 -5.00
N ILE A 41 -14.06 3.06 -5.69
CA ILE A 41 -14.20 3.39 -7.11
C ILE A 41 -13.85 2.18 -7.99
N TRP A 42 -12.78 1.47 -7.64
CA TRP A 42 -12.31 0.26 -8.31
C TRP A 42 -12.38 -0.97 -7.39
N GLY A 43 -12.14 -2.16 -7.90
CA GLY A 43 -11.87 -3.34 -7.09
C GLY A 43 -10.54 -3.25 -6.33
N ASP A 44 -10.24 -4.27 -5.53
CA ASP A 44 -9.01 -4.32 -4.73
C ASP A 44 -7.76 -4.55 -5.60
N PHE A 45 -7.92 -5.23 -6.74
CA PHE A 45 -6.82 -5.68 -7.60
C PHE A 45 -6.94 -5.24 -9.06
N ASP A 46 -7.92 -4.39 -9.42
CA ASP A 46 -8.09 -3.90 -10.80
C ASP A 46 -6.82 -3.26 -11.37
N ALA A 47 -6.01 -2.63 -10.52
CA ALA A 47 -4.73 -2.03 -10.90
C ALA A 47 -3.65 -3.06 -11.25
N GLN A 48 -3.78 -4.30 -10.79
CA GLN A 48 -2.95 -5.43 -11.21
C GLN A 48 -3.45 -5.99 -12.53
N GLU A 49 -4.76 -6.20 -12.64
CA GLU A 49 -5.40 -6.83 -13.79
C GLU A 49 -5.25 -6.03 -15.08
N ILE A 50 -5.23 -4.69 -14.99
CA ILE A 50 -5.12 -3.83 -16.18
C ILE A 50 -3.87 -4.12 -17.01
N PHE A 51 -2.75 -4.54 -16.38
CA PHE A 51 -1.51 -4.85 -17.09
C PHE A 51 -1.64 -6.05 -18.03
N ASN A 52 -2.57 -6.97 -17.77
CA ASN A 52 -2.83 -8.13 -18.64
C ASN A 52 -3.65 -7.76 -19.88
N ASN A 53 -4.28 -6.58 -19.89
CA ASN A 53 -5.24 -6.16 -20.90
C ASN A 53 -4.75 -4.94 -21.71
N LEU A 54 -3.45 -4.68 -21.72
CA LEU A 54 -2.87 -3.56 -22.46
C LEU A 54 -2.69 -3.92 -23.94
N ASN A 55 -3.21 -3.06 -24.81
CA ASN A 55 -3.04 -3.20 -26.27
C ASN A 55 -1.70 -2.64 -26.79
N GLY A 56 -0.83 -2.14 -25.90
CA GLY A 56 0.41 -1.42 -26.26
C GLY A 56 1.68 -2.19 -25.92
N ASP A 57 2.82 -1.58 -26.27
CA ASP A 57 4.16 -2.17 -26.10
C ASP A 57 4.81 -1.91 -24.74
N LEU A 58 4.03 -1.69 -23.70
CA LEU A 58 4.59 -1.51 -22.36
C LEU A 58 5.32 -2.79 -21.92
N LYS A 59 6.62 -2.68 -21.61
CA LYS A 59 7.50 -3.83 -21.31
C LYS A 59 7.74 -4.03 -19.80
N ILE A 60 7.47 -3.02 -18.96
CA ILE A 60 7.60 -3.15 -17.52
C ILE A 60 6.66 -4.25 -17.02
N GLN A 61 7.20 -5.13 -16.16
CA GLN A 61 6.45 -6.25 -15.64
C GLN A 61 5.88 -5.91 -14.25
N PRO A 62 4.56 -6.06 -14.04
CA PRO A 62 4.00 -5.90 -12.70
C PRO A 62 4.44 -7.07 -11.80
N VAL A 63 4.83 -6.74 -10.58
CA VAL A 63 5.01 -7.68 -9.47
C VAL A 63 3.83 -7.47 -8.53
N ASN A 64 2.84 -8.33 -8.66
CA ASN A 64 1.59 -8.24 -7.92
C ASN A 64 1.79 -8.73 -6.49
N VAL A 65 1.40 -7.90 -5.52
CA VAL A 65 1.51 -8.22 -4.09
C VAL A 65 0.13 -8.13 -3.44
N GLY A 66 -0.24 -9.19 -2.72
CA GLY A 66 -1.49 -9.28 -1.99
C GLY A 66 -1.48 -8.46 -0.69
N PHE A 67 -2.35 -8.85 0.24
CA PHE A 67 -2.37 -8.25 1.56
C PHE A 67 -1.17 -8.74 2.37
N ALA A 68 -0.51 -7.84 3.10
CA ALA A 68 0.59 -8.16 3.99
C ALA A 68 0.31 -7.63 5.39
N ALA A 69 0.66 -8.41 6.41
CA ALA A 69 0.51 -8.05 7.80
C ALA A 69 1.59 -8.69 8.67
N TYR A 70 1.76 -8.17 9.89
CA TYR A 70 2.72 -8.72 10.85
C TYR A 70 2.13 -9.93 11.59
N TYR A 71 2.91 -10.98 11.75
CA TYR A 71 2.52 -12.18 12.50
C TYR A 71 3.50 -12.45 13.65
N ASP A 72 2.99 -12.54 14.88
CA ASP A 72 3.81 -12.79 16.08
C ASP A 72 4.51 -14.17 16.04
N SER A 73 3.87 -15.16 15.41
CA SER A 73 4.43 -16.51 15.20
C SER A 73 5.75 -16.52 14.44
N MET A 74 5.95 -15.57 13.53
CA MET A 74 7.15 -15.45 12.69
C MET A 74 8.05 -14.27 13.06
N GLY A 75 7.54 -13.33 13.85
CA GLY A 75 8.26 -12.10 14.18
C GLY A 75 8.51 -11.17 13.00
N ARG A 76 7.69 -11.23 11.93
CA ARG A 76 7.84 -10.40 10.73
C ARG A 76 6.54 -10.19 9.97
N VAL A 77 6.60 -9.30 8.96
CA VAL A 77 5.53 -9.13 7.96
C VAL A 77 5.62 -10.24 6.92
N ASP A 78 4.48 -10.79 6.54
CA ASP A 78 4.34 -11.76 5.45
C ASP A 78 2.98 -11.57 4.74
N LEU A 79 2.78 -12.29 3.65
CA LEU A 79 1.52 -12.26 2.89
C LEU A 79 0.42 -13.01 3.65
N MET A 80 -0.74 -12.39 3.78
CA MET A 80 -1.85 -12.95 4.56
C MET A 80 -2.35 -14.29 4.01
N GLU A 81 -2.21 -14.52 2.70
CA GLU A 81 -2.58 -15.79 2.06
C GLU A 81 -1.75 -16.99 2.55
N ASN A 82 -0.54 -16.75 3.05
CA ASN A 82 0.32 -17.79 3.62
C ASN A 82 -0.10 -18.17 5.05
N HIS A 83 -1.00 -17.39 5.66
CA HIS A 83 -1.38 -17.49 7.07
C HIS A 83 -2.91 -17.44 7.27
N PRO A 84 -3.69 -18.34 6.62
CA PRO A 84 -5.15 -18.29 6.64
C PRO A 84 -5.75 -18.49 8.05
N ASP A 85 -5.05 -19.24 8.91
CA ASP A 85 -5.53 -19.61 10.25
C ASP A 85 -4.87 -18.79 11.37
N GLU A 86 -4.03 -17.82 11.04
CA GLU A 86 -3.33 -17.00 12.01
C GLU A 86 -3.94 -15.60 12.08
N LYS A 87 -4.01 -15.06 13.30
CA LYS A 87 -4.47 -13.69 13.51
C LYS A 87 -3.31 -12.72 13.27
N PRO A 88 -3.39 -11.83 12.26
CA PRO A 88 -2.37 -10.82 12.07
C PRO A 88 -2.47 -9.73 13.14
N VAL A 89 -1.34 -9.08 13.41
CA VAL A 89 -1.29 -7.79 14.08
C VAL A 89 -1.63 -6.73 13.05
N PHE A 90 -2.75 -6.04 13.25
CA PHE A 90 -3.26 -5.03 12.34
C PHE A 90 -3.76 -3.81 13.12
N ILE A 91 -3.56 -2.63 12.57
CA ILE A 91 -4.09 -1.36 13.05
C ILE A 91 -4.59 -0.56 11.86
N SER A 92 -5.76 0.09 11.98
CA SER A 92 -6.30 0.87 10.88
C SER A 92 -5.46 2.14 10.66
N GLY A 93 -5.42 2.65 9.42
CA GLY A 93 -4.74 3.93 9.13
C GLY A 93 -5.33 5.11 9.92
N LYS A 94 -6.62 5.04 10.29
CA LYS A 94 -7.27 6.03 11.15
C LYS A 94 -6.69 5.99 12.56
N ASP A 95 -6.49 4.80 13.11
CA ASP A 95 -5.94 4.63 14.46
C ASP A 95 -4.46 5.01 14.49
N VAL A 96 -3.68 4.60 13.47
CA VAL A 96 -2.28 5.04 13.30
C VAL A 96 -2.18 6.56 13.30
N ARG A 97 -3.04 7.24 12.53
CA ARG A 97 -3.06 8.70 12.47
C ARG A 97 -3.43 9.31 13.83
N ALA A 98 -4.46 8.78 14.49
CA ALA A 98 -4.89 9.27 15.79
C ALA A 98 -3.81 9.10 16.87
N THR A 99 -3.08 7.98 16.87
CA THR A 99 -1.93 7.76 17.76
C THR A 99 -0.83 8.79 17.51
N LEU A 100 -0.42 8.99 16.25
CA LEU A 100 0.62 9.95 15.90
C LEU A 100 0.24 11.40 16.23
N GLN A 101 -1.03 11.78 16.04
CA GLN A 101 -1.54 13.11 16.39
C GLN A 101 -1.54 13.41 17.89
N LYS A 102 -1.58 12.38 18.74
CA LYS A 102 -1.40 12.53 20.20
C LYS A 102 0.06 12.67 20.61
N GLY A 103 1.00 12.60 19.67
CA GLY A 103 2.43 12.52 19.97
C GLY A 103 2.88 11.14 20.46
N GLU A 104 2.01 10.13 20.39
CA GLU A 104 2.31 8.76 20.80
C GLU A 104 2.99 7.97 19.68
N LEU A 105 3.73 6.94 20.05
CA LEU A 105 4.39 6.06 19.09
C LEU A 105 3.46 4.91 18.67
N VAL A 106 3.48 4.60 17.38
CA VAL A 106 2.81 3.44 16.79
C VAL A 106 3.57 2.18 17.18
N ASP A 107 2.87 1.06 17.35
CA ASP A 107 3.46 -0.25 17.64
C ASP A 107 4.63 -0.56 16.68
N PRO A 108 5.83 -0.91 17.18
CA PRO A 108 7.02 -1.16 16.35
C PRO A 108 6.86 -2.32 15.36
N ARG A 109 5.88 -3.22 15.57
CA ARG A 109 5.52 -4.30 14.65
C ARG A 109 4.80 -3.78 13.40
N ILE A 110 4.23 -2.58 13.46
CA ILE A 110 3.51 -1.92 12.36
C ILE A 110 4.38 -0.85 11.71
N MET A 111 5.07 -0.03 12.50
CA MET A 111 5.88 1.08 12.00
C MET A 111 7.19 1.14 12.77
N ARG A 112 8.31 1.24 12.04
CA ARG A 112 9.63 1.44 12.67
C ARG A 112 9.58 2.63 13.62
N GLU A 113 10.16 2.46 14.80
CA GLU A 113 10.12 3.45 15.87
C GLU A 113 10.64 4.83 15.41
N SER A 114 11.76 4.85 14.68
CA SER A 114 12.33 6.09 14.12
C SER A 114 11.36 6.83 13.19
N THR A 115 10.59 6.09 12.38
CA THR A 115 9.57 6.66 11.51
C THR A 115 8.40 7.20 12.33
N SER A 116 7.96 6.45 13.34
CA SER A 116 6.89 6.90 14.24
C SER A 116 7.28 8.18 14.99
N GLN A 117 8.51 8.29 15.47
CA GLN A 117 9.02 9.49 16.17
C GLN A 117 8.99 10.72 15.25
N ILE A 118 9.47 10.58 14.01
CA ILE A 118 9.45 11.67 13.02
C ILE A 118 8.02 12.11 12.72
N LEU A 119 7.11 11.15 12.48
CA LEU A 119 5.72 11.47 12.14
C LEU A 119 4.96 12.07 13.33
N ALA A 120 5.13 11.55 14.53
CA ALA A 120 4.50 12.08 15.74
C ALA A 120 4.96 13.52 16.02
N ALA A 121 6.27 13.79 15.87
CA ALA A 121 6.81 15.15 16.04
C ALA A 121 6.28 16.13 14.99
N ALA A 122 6.08 15.68 13.75
CA ALA A 122 5.54 16.51 12.67
C ALA A 122 4.03 16.77 12.82
N MET A 123 3.25 15.76 13.24
CA MET A 123 1.80 15.86 13.39
C MET A 123 1.37 16.53 14.70
N GLY A 124 2.18 16.47 15.76
CA GLY A 124 1.89 17.17 17.03
C GLY A 124 2.07 18.69 16.98
N GLN A 125 2.61 19.22 15.87
CA GLN A 125 2.80 20.67 15.66
C GLN A 125 1.63 21.34 14.90
N SER A 126 0.68 20.55 14.39
CA SER A 126 -0.51 21.02 13.66
C SER A 126 -1.76 21.03 14.53
#